data_AF-A0A9W9ZMQ0-F1
#
_entry.id   AF-A0A9W9ZMQ0-F1
#
_cell.length_a   1.000
_cell.length_b   1.000
_cell.length_c   1.000
_cell.angle_alpha   90.00
_cell.angle_beta   90.00
_cell.angle_gamma   90.00
#
_symmetry.space_group_name_H-M   'P 1'
#
loop_
_entity.id
_entity.type
_entity.pdbx_description
1 polymer ?
#
loop_
_entity_poly.entity_id
_entity_poly.type
_entity_poly.pdbx_seq_one_letter_code
_entity_poly.pdbx_strand_id
1 'polypeptide(L)'
;MNVTDPKQGSVIRICPMNKMVWKNEYRAEKVTFAMISIILNALSCPLTIVMNVLVIAAVKTRHRLRSNYNILLACLAGTDLLVGIACQPSFIAGQIYVIKGVSLNEYCQDYKATSFIFVIPVFASLFHLTLLSIERPVVKDCEAHIYIKQGRHPVLTSLLPDNEQFVPNNTHMNGNSNRCMIITGPNMGGKSSYIKQVALIAILAQVGSFVPAEEARVGVLDAVFTRMGGTDNIYKGQSTFMVELQETSEIIAQATPQSLVILDELGRGTSTHDGTAIAYATLHHFISHVSSLTLFVTHYPSLAELDSVFTNQVTNNHMAFMTSEEVQDQQSAKQCAEGGEVEEHQLSVPASVTFLYHLVNGAAARSYGLNVARLAGIPSEILEKAAAKSRELEKLIATRRSTKTGFQEIFSNSAVTDEVIKQLRMSLEKIAPQVNRE
;
A
#
# COMPACT_ATOMS: atom_id res chain seq x y z
N MET A 1 -28.56 13.56 -17.48
CA MET A 1 -29.38 12.66 -18.31
C MET A 1 -30.83 13.07 -18.16
N ASN A 2 -31.47 13.49 -19.25
CA ASN A 2 -32.87 13.92 -19.24
C ASN A 2 -33.77 12.68 -19.34
N VAL A 3 -34.48 12.37 -18.25
CA VAL A 3 -35.64 11.46 -18.28
C VAL A 3 -36.88 12.34 -18.23
N THR A 4 -37.65 12.35 -19.32
CA THR A 4 -38.93 13.04 -19.43
C THR A 4 -40.06 12.11 -19.02
N ASP A 5 -40.78 12.45 -17.96
CA ASP A 5 -42.09 11.87 -17.62
C ASP A 5 -43.19 12.67 -18.35
N PRO A 6 -44.11 12.05 -19.12
CA PRO A 6 -45.01 12.75 -20.03
C PRO A 6 -46.31 13.27 -19.40
N LYS A 7 -46.48 13.25 -18.07
CA LYS A 7 -47.73 13.74 -17.45
C LYS A 7 -47.44 14.63 -16.24
N GLN A 8 -47.79 15.91 -16.39
CA GLN A 8 -47.69 17.02 -15.44
C GLN A 8 -46.30 17.65 -15.32
N GLY A 9 -46.12 18.72 -16.10
CA GLY A 9 -44.98 19.62 -15.98
C GLY A 9 -44.90 20.25 -14.59
N SER A 10 -43.81 19.96 -13.88
CA SER A 10 -43.19 20.91 -12.97
C SER A 10 -41.68 20.71 -13.03
N VAL A 11 -41.05 21.53 -13.86
CA VAL A 11 -39.59 21.70 -13.85
C VAL A 11 -39.23 22.32 -12.50
N ILE A 12 -38.45 21.62 -11.68
CA ILE A 12 -37.79 22.24 -10.52
C ILE A 12 -36.71 23.18 -11.09
N ARG A 13 -37.12 24.41 -11.45
CA ARG A 13 -36.19 25.50 -11.69
C ARG A 13 -35.78 26.07 -10.33
N ILE A 14 -34.51 25.88 -10.01
CA ILE A 14 -33.84 26.58 -8.91
C ILE A 14 -33.96 28.08 -9.19
N CYS A 15 -34.70 28.76 -8.32
CA CYS A 15 -35.01 30.21 -8.30
C CYS A 15 -35.77 30.74 -9.53
N PRO A 16 -37.08 30.98 -9.39
CA PRO A 16 -37.50 32.38 -9.45
C PRO A 16 -38.59 32.73 -8.44
N MET A 17 -38.52 33.99 -7.99
CA MET A 17 -39.51 34.78 -7.23
C MET A 17 -40.98 34.38 -7.45
N ASN A 18 -41.46 33.34 -6.78
CA ASN A 18 -42.88 33.05 -6.60
C ASN A 18 -43.07 32.20 -5.34
N LYS A 19 -44.06 32.59 -4.52
CA LYS A 19 -44.44 31.91 -3.27
C LYS A 19 -44.70 30.42 -3.53
N MET A 20 -43.75 29.56 -3.15
CA MET A 20 -44.00 28.12 -3.05
C MET A 20 -44.89 27.86 -1.83
N VAL A 21 -46.15 27.50 -2.07
CA VAL A 21 -47.00 26.88 -1.06
C VAL A 21 -46.64 25.39 -1.06
N TRP A 22 -46.10 24.91 0.06
CA TRP A 22 -45.77 23.49 0.24
C TRP A 22 -47.02 22.63 0.05
N LYS A 23 -46.99 21.65 -0.86
CA LYS A 23 -47.99 20.57 -0.85
C LYS A 23 -47.90 19.88 0.51
N ASN A 24 -49.04 19.77 1.20
CA ASN A 24 -49.14 19.27 2.58
C ASN A 24 -48.50 17.88 2.80
N GLU A 25 -48.34 17.07 1.76
CA GLU A 25 -47.76 15.72 1.82
C GLU A 25 -46.25 15.67 2.16
N TYR A 26 -45.45 16.69 1.80
CA TYR A 26 -43.99 16.69 2.05
C TYR A 26 -43.57 17.48 3.30
N ARG A 27 -44.54 18.06 4.02
CA ARG A 27 -44.27 18.92 5.17
C ARG A 27 -43.85 18.11 6.41
N ALA A 28 -44.47 16.95 6.62
CA ALA A 28 -44.20 16.12 7.80
C ALA A 28 -42.78 15.55 7.81
N GLU A 29 -42.33 14.96 6.71
CA GLU A 29 -41.00 14.35 6.58
C GLU A 29 -39.87 15.36 6.76
N LYS A 30 -40.00 16.55 6.15
CA LYS A 30 -39.01 17.64 6.29
C LYS A 30 -38.98 18.25 7.68
N VAL A 31 -40.13 18.37 8.35
CA VAL A 31 -40.19 18.84 9.73
C VAL A 31 -39.53 17.82 10.66
N THR A 32 -39.75 16.52 10.46
CA THR A 32 -39.08 15.46 11.23
C THR A 32 -37.56 15.50 11.04
N PHE A 33 -37.08 15.64 9.79
CA PHE A 33 -35.65 15.78 9.50
C PHE A 33 -35.03 17.04 10.14
N ALA A 34 -35.73 18.17 10.05
CA ALA A 34 -35.29 19.43 10.66
C ALA A 34 -35.21 19.32 12.20
N MET A 35 -36.19 18.68 12.83
CA MET A 35 -36.21 18.44 14.28
C MET A 35 -35.05 17.56 14.75
N ILE A 36 -34.82 16.43 14.07
CA ILE A 36 -33.68 15.54 14.37
C ILE A 36 -32.35 16.29 14.20
N SER A 37 -32.22 17.07 13.12
CA SER A 37 -31.02 17.85 12.84
C SER A 37 -30.74 18.93 13.89
N ILE A 38 -31.78 19.60 14.40
CA ILE A 38 -31.67 20.58 15.49
C ILE A 38 -31.18 19.89 16.77
N ILE A 39 -31.79 18.76 17.14
CA ILE A 39 -31.43 18.04 18.38
C ILE A 39 -29.97 17.58 18.32
N LEU A 40 -29.55 16.96 17.21
CA LEU A 40 -28.18 16.48 17.06
C LEU A 40 -27.15 17.63 17.13
N ASN A 41 -27.40 18.74 16.46
CA ASN A 41 -26.48 19.89 16.47
C ASN A 41 -26.49 20.64 17.80
N ALA A 42 -27.63 20.72 18.50
CA ALA A 42 -27.72 21.32 19.82
C ALA A 42 -26.93 20.51 20.87
N LEU A 43 -26.89 19.18 20.72
CA LEU A 43 -26.09 18.29 21.59
C LEU A 43 -24.60 18.31 21.23
N SER A 44 -24.25 18.34 19.94
CA SER A 44 -22.85 18.29 19.50
C SER A 44 -22.11 19.63 19.64
N CYS A 45 -22.82 20.75 19.58
CA CYS A 45 -22.25 22.10 19.69
C CYS A 45 -21.43 22.37 20.96
N PRO A 46 -21.98 22.20 22.18
CA PRO A 46 -21.20 22.42 23.39
C PRO A 46 -19.99 21.48 23.50
N LEU A 47 -20.12 20.23 23.03
CA LEU A 47 -19.03 19.26 23.01
C LEU A 47 -17.89 19.72 22.08
N THR A 48 -18.25 20.19 20.88
CA THR A 48 -17.30 20.70 19.88
C THR A 48 -16.53 21.91 20.41
N ILE A 49 -17.22 22.84 21.07
CA ILE A 49 -16.59 24.03 21.67
C ILE A 49 -15.64 23.62 22.80
N VAL A 50 -16.12 22.81 23.76
CA VAL A 50 -15.35 22.44 24.95
C VAL A 50 -14.09 21.64 24.57
N MET A 51 -14.21 20.63 23.71
CA MET A 51 -13.07 19.79 23.34
C MET A 51 -12.00 20.59 22.62
N ASN A 52 -12.38 21.47 21.69
CA ASN A 52 -11.41 22.28 20.95
C ASN A 52 -10.73 23.33 21.83
N VAL A 53 -11.46 23.97 22.76
CA VAL A 53 -10.86 24.87 23.77
C VAL A 53 -9.86 24.13 24.64
N LEU A 54 -10.17 22.90 25.07
CA LEU A 54 -9.26 22.08 25.88
C LEU A 54 -7.98 21.73 25.11
N VAL A 55 -8.07 21.38 23.82
CA VAL A 55 -6.90 21.13 22.95
C VAL A 55 -6.02 22.36 22.84
N ILE A 56 -6.61 23.53 22.54
CA ILE A 56 -5.87 24.80 22.43
C ILE A 56 -5.19 25.14 23.77
N ALA A 57 -5.92 25.00 24.89
CA ALA A 57 -5.40 25.25 26.22
C ALA A 57 -4.27 24.29 26.59
N ALA A 58 -4.39 23.00 26.26
CA ALA A 58 -3.38 21.98 26.56
C ALA A 58 -2.05 22.25 25.83
N VAL A 59 -2.12 22.58 24.53
CA VAL A 59 -0.93 22.92 23.73
C VAL A 59 -0.29 24.22 24.21
N LYS A 60 -1.11 25.23 24.58
CA LYS A 60 -0.60 26.52 25.06
C LYS A 60 0.06 26.42 26.44
N THR A 61 -0.48 25.62 27.35
CA THR A 61 -0.05 25.54 28.76
C THR A 61 1.11 24.58 28.99
N ARG A 62 1.20 23.46 28.25
CA ARG A 62 2.26 22.46 28.47
C ARG A 62 3.42 22.65 27.50
N HIS A 63 4.59 23.04 28.03
CA HIS A 63 5.81 23.22 27.22
C HIS A 63 6.20 21.96 26.43
N ARG A 64 5.96 20.75 26.97
CA ARG A 64 6.20 19.47 26.28
C ARG A 64 5.32 19.25 25.05
N LEU A 65 4.15 19.90 24.99
CA LEU A 65 3.23 19.79 23.87
C LEU A 65 3.45 20.88 22.81
N ARG A 66 4.43 21.80 22.97
CA ARG A 66 4.74 22.83 21.96
C ARG A 66 5.68 22.33 20.86
N SER A 67 5.32 21.21 20.24
CA SER A 67 5.94 20.77 18.98
C SER A 67 5.24 21.47 17.80
N ASN A 68 5.94 21.63 16.66
CA ASN A 68 5.38 22.24 15.45
C ASN A 68 4.06 21.56 15.03
N TYR A 69 3.96 20.24 15.19
CA TYR A 69 2.75 19.47 14.91
C TYR A 69 1.57 19.85 15.83
N ASN A 70 1.84 19.97 17.13
CA ASN A 70 0.80 20.25 18.11
C ASN A 70 0.34 21.71 18.07
N ILE A 71 1.22 22.65 17.72
CA ILE A 71 0.85 24.05 17.47
C ILE A 71 -0.16 24.11 16.33
N LEU A 72 0.07 23.33 15.30
CA LEU A 72 -0.80 23.31 14.14
C LEU A 72 -2.11 22.54 14.38
N LEU A 73 -2.09 21.49 15.22
CA LEU A 73 -3.29 20.85 15.77
C LEU A 73 -4.13 21.83 16.61
N ALA A 74 -3.50 22.73 17.36
CA ALA A 74 -4.20 23.79 18.07
C ALA A 74 -4.83 24.82 17.11
N CYS A 75 -4.22 25.07 15.95
CA CYS A 75 -4.82 25.91 14.92
C CYS A 75 -6.04 25.23 14.25
N LEU A 76 -5.99 23.91 14.00
CA LEU A 76 -7.15 23.11 13.56
C LEU A 76 -8.28 23.13 14.61
N ALA A 77 -7.94 22.95 15.89
CA ALA A 77 -8.91 23.08 16.96
C ALA A 77 -9.53 24.51 16.98
N GLY A 78 -8.76 25.53 16.58
CA GLY A 78 -9.27 26.89 16.39
C GLY A 78 -10.30 27.01 15.27
N THR A 79 -10.13 26.31 14.14
CA THR A 79 -11.11 26.31 13.04
C THR A 79 -12.37 25.53 13.42
N ASP A 80 -12.23 24.39 14.09
CA ASP A 80 -13.37 23.59 14.56
C ASP A 80 -14.14 24.30 15.70
N LEU A 81 -13.45 25.11 16.51
CA LEU A 81 -14.09 26.00 17.48
C LEU A 81 -14.98 27.05 16.78
N LEU A 82 -14.56 27.60 15.64
CA LEU A 82 -15.40 28.51 14.84
C LEU A 82 -16.63 27.80 14.25
N VAL A 83 -16.51 26.52 13.89
CA VAL A 83 -17.66 25.70 13.47
C VAL A 83 -18.69 25.61 14.60
N GLY A 84 -18.22 25.32 15.81
CA GLY A 84 -19.08 25.24 17.00
C GLY A 84 -19.75 26.57 17.34
N ILE A 85 -19.01 27.68 17.30
CA ILE A 85 -19.52 29.00 17.72
C ILE A 85 -20.43 29.64 16.68
N ALA A 86 -20.12 29.52 15.39
CA ALA A 86 -20.82 30.25 14.33
C ALA A 86 -21.70 29.35 13.46
N CYS A 87 -21.16 28.23 12.97
CA CYS A 87 -21.81 27.45 11.91
C CYS A 87 -23.00 26.64 12.43
N GLN A 88 -22.82 25.93 13.55
CA GLN A 88 -23.87 25.09 14.13
C GLN A 88 -25.08 25.91 14.62
N PRO A 89 -24.91 27.05 15.31
CA PRO A 89 -26.03 27.93 15.66
C PRO A 89 -26.77 28.48 14.43
N SER A 90 -26.05 28.89 13.39
CA SER A 90 -26.66 29.34 12.13
C SER A 90 -27.41 28.21 11.41
N PHE A 91 -26.91 26.97 11.48
CA PHE A 91 -27.61 25.79 10.96
C PHE A 91 -28.95 25.58 11.66
N ILE A 92 -28.92 25.60 13.01
CA ILE A 92 -30.09 25.40 13.87
C ILE A 92 -31.13 26.49 13.58
N ALA A 93 -30.71 27.75 13.48
CA ALA A 93 -31.58 28.86 13.12
C ALA A 93 -32.27 28.62 11.76
N GLY A 94 -31.52 28.18 10.75
CA GLY A 94 -32.07 27.81 9.43
C GLY A 94 -33.13 26.70 9.51
N GLN A 95 -32.89 25.64 10.29
CA GLN A 95 -33.86 24.56 10.47
C GLN A 95 -35.13 25.03 11.21
N ILE A 96 -35.00 25.98 12.16
CA ILE A 96 -36.15 26.59 12.85
C ILE A 96 -37.02 27.38 11.86
N TYR A 97 -36.42 28.10 10.91
CA TYR A 97 -37.18 28.79 9.85
C TYR A 97 -37.97 27.83 8.95
N VAL A 98 -37.38 26.67 8.63
CA VAL A 98 -38.06 25.60 7.87
C VAL A 98 -39.28 25.07 8.64
N ILE A 99 -39.16 24.88 9.95
CA ILE A 99 -40.29 24.44 10.80
C ILE A 99 -41.39 25.51 10.88
N LYS A 100 -41.01 26.79 11.01
CA LYS A 100 -41.96 27.92 11.09
C LYS A 100 -42.66 28.24 9.77
N GLY A 101 -42.22 27.68 8.64
CA GLY A 101 -42.86 27.87 7.33
C GLY A 101 -42.75 29.31 6.81
N VAL A 102 -41.71 30.05 7.21
CA VAL A 102 -41.44 31.42 6.76
C VAL A 102 -41.10 31.43 5.26
N SER A 103 -41.43 32.51 4.56
CA SER A 103 -41.28 32.59 3.10
C SER A 103 -39.83 32.39 2.64
N LEU A 104 -39.65 31.60 1.58
CA LEU A 104 -38.33 31.23 1.03
C LEU A 104 -37.44 32.42 0.62
N ASN A 105 -37.99 33.63 0.46
CA ASN A 105 -37.20 34.81 0.08
C ASN A 105 -36.27 35.29 1.20
N GLU A 106 -36.73 35.27 2.45
CA GLU A 106 -35.87 35.58 3.61
C GLU A 106 -34.87 34.44 3.85
N TYR A 107 -35.32 33.20 3.69
CA TYR A 107 -34.46 32.02 3.81
C TYR A 107 -33.34 31.96 2.76
N CYS A 108 -33.59 32.37 1.50
CA CYS A 108 -32.58 32.36 0.44
C CYS A 108 -31.49 33.41 0.60
N GLN A 109 -31.80 34.56 1.22
CA GLN A 109 -30.78 35.56 1.56
C GLN A 109 -29.85 35.05 2.67
N ASP A 110 -30.42 34.46 3.72
CA ASP A 110 -29.63 33.81 4.76
C ASP A 110 -28.86 32.61 4.21
N TYR A 111 -29.46 31.73 3.42
CA TYR A 111 -28.81 30.53 2.89
C TYR A 111 -27.56 30.83 2.06
N LYS A 112 -27.53 31.93 1.29
CA LYS A 112 -26.31 32.37 0.60
C LYS A 112 -25.21 32.75 1.59
N ALA A 113 -25.54 33.47 2.66
CA ALA A 113 -24.57 33.83 3.70
C ALA A 113 -24.12 32.60 4.50
N THR A 114 -25.05 31.70 4.84
CA THR A 114 -24.75 30.48 5.61
C THR A 114 -23.94 29.47 4.79
N SER A 115 -24.12 29.40 3.48
CA SER A 115 -23.31 28.53 2.61
C SER A 115 -21.82 28.88 2.66
N PHE A 116 -21.46 30.17 2.68
CA PHE A 116 -20.06 30.59 2.88
C PHE A 116 -19.53 30.18 4.26
N ILE A 117 -20.38 30.27 5.28
CA ILE A 117 -20.03 29.91 6.66
C ILE A 117 -19.76 28.40 6.81
N PHE A 118 -20.39 27.52 6.03
CA PHE A 118 -20.07 26.08 6.07
C PHE A 118 -18.87 25.68 5.21
N VAL A 119 -18.68 26.38 4.09
CA VAL A 119 -17.57 26.09 3.16
C VAL A 119 -16.24 26.47 3.80
N ILE A 120 -16.12 27.66 4.37
CA ILE A 120 -14.85 28.17 4.90
C ILE A 120 -14.22 27.24 5.95
N PRO A 121 -14.93 26.70 6.96
CA PRO A 121 -14.34 25.81 7.95
C PRO A 121 -14.02 24.43 7.41
N VAL A 122 -14.80 23.88 6.48
CA VAL A 122 -14.44 22.60 5.83
C VAL A 122 -13.13 22.78 5.05
N PHE A 123 -13.01 23.86 4.29
CA PHE A 123 -11.78 24.20 3.59
C PHE A 123 -10.64 24.59 4.54
N ALA A 124 -10.92 25.22 5.69
CA ALA A 124 -9.90 25.60 6.67
C ALA A 124 -9.42 24.42 7.51
N SER A 125 -10.30 23.46 7.82
CA SER A 125 -9.95 22.21 8.50
C SER A 125 -9.19 21.29 7.54
N LEU A 126 -9.61 21.19 6.27
CA LEU A 126 -8.78 20.60 5.20
C LEU A 126 -7.44 21.34 5.07
N PHE A 127 -7.42 22.67 5.07
CA PHE A 127 -6.19 23.48 4.99
C PHE A 127 -5.25 23.27 6.20
N HIS A 128 -5.78 23.07 7.40
CA HIS A 128 -4.97 22.80 8.59
C HIS A 128 -4.49 21.36 8.68
N LEU A 129 -5.33 20.39 8.29
CA LEU A 129 -4.89 19.01 8.07
C LEU A 129 -3.79 18.93 7.00
N THR A 130 -3.81 19.83 6.01
CA THR A 130 -2.82 19.88 4.93
C THR A 130 -1.54 20.64 5.30
N LEU A 131 -1.61 21.67 6.15
CA LEU A 131 -0.40 22.25 6.77
C LEU A 131 0.29 21.23 7.70
N LEU A 132 -0.46 20.30 8.30
CA LEU A 132 0.04 19.27 9.23
C LEU A 132 0.77 18.15 8.49
N SER A 133 0.59 18.04 7.17
CA SER A 133 1.09 16.92 6.38
C SER A 133 1.27 17.29 4.90
N ILE A 134 2.40 17.94 4.61
CA ILE A 134 3.22 17.73 3.39
C ILE A 134 2.61 18.29 2.08
N GLU A 135 3.39 18.31 0.99
CA GLU A 135 3.25 19.04 -0.27
C GLU A 135 2.12 18.55 -1.21
N ARG A 136 1.69 19.43 -2.13
CA ARG A 136 0.56 19.17 -3.04
C ARG A 136 1.00 18.20 -4.14
N PRO A 137 0.34 17.04 -4.30
CA PRO A 137 0.67 16.13 -5.39
C PRO A 137 0.27 16.74 -6.74
N VAL A 138 1.05 16.44 -7.77
CA VAL A 138 0.70 16.78 -9.16
C VAL A 138 -0.03 15.60 -9.77
N VAL A 139 -1.34 15.71 -9.92
CA VAL A 139 -2.14 14.71 -10.65
C VAL A 139 -2.11 15.06 -12.14
N LYS A 140 -1.56 14.16 -12.97
CA LYS A 140 -1.59 14.32 -14.43
C LYS A 140 -2.54 13.29 -15.03
N ASP A 141 -3.34 13.74 -15.99
CA ASP A 141 -4.30 12.90 -16.71
C ASP A 141 -3.62 12.01 -17.78
N CYS A 142 -2.32 12.18 -17.98
CA CYS A 142 -1.56 11.51 -19.02
C CYS A 142 -0.89 10.26 -18.43
N GLU A 143 -1.45 9.09 -18.75
CA GLU A 143 -0.97 7.74 -18.43
C GLU A 143 -0.90 7.38 -16.93
N ALA A 144 -1.05 6.08 -16.65
CA ALA A 144 -0.92 5.54 -15.31
C ALA A 144 0.54 5.64 -14.84
N HIS A 145 0.83 6.46 -13.84
CA HIS A 145 2.15 6.58 -13.26
C HIS A 145 2.06 6.88 -11.77
N ILE A 146 3.05 6.43 -11.00
CA ILE A 146 3.17 6.72 -9.58
C ILE A 146 4.62 7.09 -9.33
N TYR A 147 4.87 8.35 -9.01
CA TYR A 147 6.16 8.86 -8.57
C TYR A 147 6.00 9.43 -7.16
N ILE A 148 6.73 8.88 -6.21
CA ILE A 148 6.71 9.28 -4.80
C ILE A 148 8.15 9.41 -4.35
N LYS A 149 8.54 10.60 -3.87
CA LYS A 149 9.84 10.87 -3.27
C LYS A 149 9.68 10.99 -1.77
N GLN A 150 10.46 10.21 -1.01
CA GLN A 150 10.46 10.21 0.46
C GLN A 150 9.05 10.06 1.06
N GLY A 151 8.24 9.17 0.48
CA GLY A 151 6.89 8.90 0.95
C GLY A 151 6.88 8.26 2.34
N ARG A 152 5.85 8.54 3.12
CA ARG A 152 5.62 7.99 4.45
C ARG A 152 4.23 7.39 4.56
N HIS A 153 4.06 6.39 5.41
CA HIS A 153 2.74 5.83 5.64
C HIS A 153 1.88 6.82 6.47
N PRO A 154 0.71 7.26 5.97
CA PRO A 154 -0.08 8.32 6.62
C PRO A 154 -0.44 8.03 8.09
N VAL A 155 -0.84 6.78 8.39
CA VAL A 155 -1.27 6.40 9.74
C VAL A 155 -0.12 5.98 10.66
N LEU A 156 0.79 5.09 10.20
CA LEU A 156 1.89 4.58 11.02
C LEU A 156 2.79 5.68 11.57
N THR A 157 3.01 6.76 10.81
CA THR A 157 3.82 7.90 11.26
C THR A 157 3.30 8.51 12.57
N SER A 158 1.99 8.48 12.80
CA SER A 158 1.35 9.01 14.01
C SER A 158 1.25 8.00 15.16
N LEU A 159 1.45 6.71 14.88
CA LEU A 159 1.35 5.63 15.86
C LEU A 159 2.70 5.20 16.43
N LEU A 160 3.81 5.58 15.79
CA LEU A 160 5.13 5.27 16.27
C LEU A 160 5.46 6.05 17.56
N PRO A 161 6.13 5.42 18.54
CA PRO A 161 6.61 6.12 19.74
C PRO A 161 7.55 7.29 19.38
N ASP A 162 7.64 8.33 20.22
CA ASP A 162 8.47 9.52 19.97
C ASP A 162 9.97 9.22 19.68
N ASN A 163 10.45 8.05 20.09
CA ASN A 163 11.84 7.61 19.91
C ASN A 163 12.07 6.86 18.58
N GLU A 164 11.02 6.59 17.80
CA GLU A 164 11.10 5.84 16.55
C GLU A 164 10.62 6.71 15.38
N GLN A 165 11.47 6.87 14.37
CA GLN A 165 11.15 7.62 13.17
C GLN A 165 10.74 6.66 12.05
N PHE A 166 9.60 6.94 11.39
CA PHE A 166 9.23 6.21 10.18
C PHE A 166 10.27 6.44 9.08
N VAL A 167 10.75 5.36 8.47
CA VAL A 167 11.73 5.43 7.36
C VAL A 167 10.99 5.72 6.05
N PRO A 168 11.18 6.90 5.44
CA PRO A 168 10.56 7.25 4.17
C PRO A 168 11.13 6.43 3.01
N ASN A 169 10.30 6.17 1.99
CA ASN A 169 10.66 5.37 0.81
C ASN A 169 10.28 6.06 -0.49
N ASN A 170 11.10 5.85 -1.52
CA ASN A 170 10.81 6.29 -2.88
C ASN A 170 10.02 5.21 -3.63
N THR A 171 9.13 5.62 -4.54
CA THR A 171 8.39 4.74 -5.43
C THR A 171 8.37 5.33 -6.83
N HIS A 172 8.68 4.53 -7.83
CA HIS A 172 8.61 4.95 -9.23
C HIS A 172 8.02 3.84 -10.08
N MET A 173 6.82 4.06 -10.60
CA MET A 173 6.12 3.16 -11.51
C MET A 173 5.53 3.97 -12.66
N ASN A 174 5.58 3.43 -13.87
CA ASN A 174 5.02 4.09 -15.05
C ASN A 174 4.41 3.04 -15.99
N GLY A 175 3.29 3.38 -16.63
CA GLY A 175 2.60 2.58 -17.62
C GLY A 175 3.44 2.26 -18.86
N ASN A 176 4.46 3.05 -19.16
CA ASN A 176 5.35 2.77 -20.30
C ASN A 176 6.67 2.08 -19.89
N SER A 177 7.02 2.13 -18.60
CA SER A 177 8.28 1.59 -18.08
C SER A 177 8.17 1.31 -16.58
N ASN A 178 8.74 0.21 -16.10
CA ASN A 178 8.64 -0.21 -14.70
C ASN A 178 7.18 -0.23 -14.20
N ARG A 179 6.34 -1.00 -14.89
CA ARG A 179 4.93 -1.21 -14.52
C ARG A 179 4.79 -2.09 -13.29
N CYS A 180 5.72 -3.03 -13.11
CA CYS A 180 5.64 -4.04 -12.09
C CYS A 180 6.86 -4.02 -11.18
N MET A 181 6.64 -3.88 -9.88
CA MET A 181 7.67 -4.02 -8.87
C MET A 181 7.49 -5.34 -8.14
N ILE A 182 8.47 -6.23 -8.27
CA ILE A 182 8.55 -7.45 -7.46
C ILE A 182 9.29 -7.10 -6.18
N ILE A 183 8.62 -7.20 -5.05
CA ILE A 183 9.14 -6.79 -3.75
C ILE A 183 9.40 -8.04 -2.91
N THR A 184 10.65 -8.22 -2.55
CA THR A 184 11.12 -9.31 -1.68
C THR A 184 11.65 -8.76 -0.37
N GLY A 185 11.91 -9.63 0.59
CA GLY A 185 12.48 -9.23 1.87
C GLY A 185 11.87 -9.97 3.07
N PRO A 186 12.49 -9.84 4.25
CA PRO A 186 12.00 -10.49 5.47
C PRO A 186 10.60 -10.00 5.87
N ASN A 187 9.82 -10.84 6.56
CA ASN A 187 8.45 -10.49 7.00
C ASN A 187 8.39 -9.20 7.81
N MET A 188 9.37 -8.98 8.68
CA MET A 188 9.51 -7.78 9.49
C MET A 188 10.24 -6.63 8.78
N GLY A 189 10.58 -6.76 7.50
CA GLY A 189 11.30 -5.74 6.74
C GLY A 189 10.47 -4.52 6.32
N GLY A 190 9.15 -4.52 6.59
CA GLY A 190 8.26 -3.39 6.25
C GLY A 190 7.57 -3.48 4.88
N LYS A 191 7.58 -4.65 4.21
CA LYS A 191 6.96 -4.85 2.88
C LYS A 191 5.48 -4.45 2.84
N SER A 192 4.67 -4.98 3.77
CA SER A 192 3.24 -4.69 3.82
C SER A 192 2.96 -3.23 4.20
N SER A 193 3.84 -2.60 4.99
CA SER A 193 3.75 -1.16 5.28
C SER A 193 4.05 -0.31 4.05
N TYR A 194 5.05 -0.69 3.24
CA TYR A 194 5.41 -0.01 2.01
C TYR A 194 4.28 -0.07 0.97
N ILE A 195 3.71 -1.24 0.68
CA ILE A 195 2.62 -1.34 -0.32
C ILE A 195 1.37 -0.57 0.11
N LYS A 196 1.04 -0.60 1.42
CA LYS A 196 -0.09 0.17 1.98
C LYS A 196 0.17 1.67 1.89
N GLN A 197 1.41 2.09 2.14
CA GLN A 197 1.82 3.48 1.96
C GLN A 197 1.57 3.95 0.51
N VAL A 198 2.02 3.18 -0.50
CA VAL A 198 1.82 3.56 -1.91
C VAL A 198 0.33 3.67 -2.25
N ALA A 199 -0.47 2.68 -1.84
CA ALA A 199 -1.92 2.67 -2.07
C ALA A 199 -2.61 3.89 -1.45
N LEU A 200 -2.31 4.19 -0.18
CA LEU A 200 -2.92 5.30 0.55
C LEU A 200 -2.51 6.64 -0.04
N ILE A 201 -1.24 6.81 -0.44
CA ILE A 201 -0.77 8.03 -1.11
C ILE A 201 -1.50 8.23 -2.44
N ALA A 202 -1.69 7.17 -3.24
CA ALA A 202 -2.41 7.26 -4.50
C ALA A 202 -3.88 7.69 -4.30
N ILE A 203 -4.56 7.09 -3.32
CA ILE A 203 -5.95 7.44 -2.97
C ILE A 203 -6.05 8.89 -2.49
N LEU A 204 -5.18 9.31 -1.57
CA LEU A 204 -5.16 10.68 -1.04
C LEU A 204 -4.92 11.71 -2.15
N ALA A 205 -4.00 11.42 -3.08
CA ALA A 205 -3.73 12.29 -4.22
C ALA A 205 -4.98 12.49 -5.11
N GLN A 206 -5.70 11.40 -5.42
CA GLN A 206 -6.90 11.47 -6.27
C GLN A 206 -8.13 12.08 -5.59
N VAL A 207 -8.22 12.03 -4.26
CA VAL A 207 -9.23 12.77 -3.49
C VAL A 207 -8.94 14.30 -3.50
N GLY A 208 -7.77 14.71 -3.98
CA GLY A 208 -7.32 16.10 -3.96
C GLY A 208 -6.73 16.51 -2.61
N SER A 209 -6.39 15.54 -1.76
CA SER A 209 -5.66 15.77 -0.51
C SER A 209 -4.17 15.93 -0.78
N PHE A 210 -3.50 16.60 0.13
CA PHE A 210 -2.05 16.55 0.23
C PHE A 210 -1.63 15.16 0.73
N VAL A 211 -0.40 14.78 0.41
CA VAL A 211 0.10 13.42 0.65
C VAL A 211 1.40 13.46 1.42
N PRO A 212 1.68 12.47 2.28
CA PRO A 212 2.89 12.47 3.09
C PRO A 212 4.14 12.03 2.31
N ALA A 213 4.61 12.85 1.37
CA ALA A 213 5.83 12.64 0.58
C ALA A 213 6.52 13.97 0.22
N GLU A 214 7.85 14.02 0.16
CA GLU A 214 8.57 15.23 -0.29
C GLU A 214 8.11 15.68 -1.67
N GLU A 215 7.85 14.74 -2.58
CA GLU A 215 7.24 15.02 -3.87
C GLU A 215 6.35 13.85 -4.27
N ALA A 216 5.18 14.13 -4.85
CA ALA A 216 4.31 13.09 -5.38
C ALA A 216 3.68 13.50 -6.72
N ARG A 217 3.77 12.62 -7.71
CA ARG A 217 3.08 12.73 -9.00
C ARG A 217 2.34 11.43 -9.26
N VAL A 218 1.03 11.51 -9.39
CA VAL A 218 0.16 10.33 -9.48
C VAL A 218 -0.74 10.51 -10.68
N GLY A 219 -0.75 9.54 -11.59
CA GLY A 219 -1.70 9.48 -12.69
C GLY A 219 -3.11 9.19 -12.18
N VAL A 220 -4.13 9.53 -12.94
CA VAL A 220 -5.51 9.17 -12.58
C VAL A 220 -5.65 7.65 -12.70
N LEU A 221 -5.80 6.97 -11.57
CA LEU A 221 -6.10 5.54 -11.52
C LEU A 221 -7.61 5.33 -11.48
N ASP A 222 -8.10 4.33 -12.19
CA ASP A 222 -9.53 3.98 -12.18
C ASP A 222 -9.91 3.16 -10.95
N ALA A 223 -9.01 2.31 -10.46
CA ALA A 223 -9.20 1.48 -9.29
C ALA A 223 -7.88 1.11 -8.59
N VAL A 224 -7.97 0.86 -7.28
CA VAL A 224 -6.90 0.27 -6.47
C VAL A 224 -7.38 -1.10 -5.97
N PHE A 225 -6.80 -2.16 -6.53
CA PHE A 225 -7.08 -3.54 -6.15
C PHE A 225 -6.05 -4.03 -5.16
N THR A 226 -6.50 -4.68 -4.09
CA THR A 226 -5.61 -5.24 -3.08
C THR A 226 -6.01 -6.66 -2.76
N ARG A 227 -5.07 -7.58 -2.92
CA ARG A 227 -5.08 -8.86 -2.22
C ARG A 227 -4.03 -8.80 -1.13
N MET A 228 -4.48 -8.56 0.09
CA MET A 228 -3.65 -8.63 1.30
C MET A 228 -4.30 -9.68 2.22
N GLY A 229 -3.48 -10.51 2.88
CA GLY A 229 -3.87 -11.74 3.59
C GLY A 229 -5.32 -11.84 4.09
N GLY A 230 -5.94 -13.00 3.85
CA GLY A 230 -7.34 -13.25 4.18
C GLY A 230 -7.58 -13.60 5.65
N THR A 231 -8.76 -13.23 6.14
CA THR A 231 -9.35 -13.80 7.35
C THR A 231 -10.06 -15.11 7.02
N ASP A 232 -9.83 -16.14 7.80
CA ASP A 232 -10.45 -17.45 7.58
C ASP A 232 -11.98 -17.35 7.63
N ASN A 233 -12.66 -18.00 6.67
CA ASN A 233 -14.12 -18.15 6.70
C ASN A 233 -14.51 -19.62 6.88
N ILE A 234 -14.08 -20.18 8.01
CA ILE A 234 -14.29 -21.59 8.37
C ILE A 234 -15.78 -21.95 8.37
N TYR A 235 -16.66 -21.01 8.76
CA TYR A 235 -18.11 -21.23 8.79
C TYR A 235 -18.74 -21.47 7.42
N LYS A 236 -18.10 -21.04 6.32
CA LYS A 236 -18.58 -21.29 4.95
C LYS A 236 -17.95 -22.54 4.31
N GLY A 237 -17.09 -23.26 5.02
CA GLY A 237 -16.37 -24.42 4.47
C GLY A 237 -15.42 -24.07 3.33
N GLN A 238 -15.00 -22.81 3.21
CA GLN A 238 -14.10 -22.36 2.16
C GLN A 238 -12.65 -22.41 2.65
N SER A 239 -11.77 -23.06 1.89
CA SER A 239 -10.33 -23.02 2.14
C SER A 239 -9.80 -21.59 1.99
N THR A 240 -8.86 -21.19 2.85
CA THR A 240 -8.17 -19.89 2.77
C THR A 240 -7.58 -19.65 1.39
N PHE A 241 -7.01 -20.70 0.80
CA PHE A 241 -6.46 -20.69 -0.54
C PHE A 241 -7.54 -20.49 -1.62
N MET A 242 -8.74 -21.07 -1.43
CA MET A 242 -9.83 -20.87 -2.38
C MET A 242 -10.34 -19.42 -2.36
N VAL A 243 -10.50 -18.83 -1.18
CA VAL A 243 -10.90 -17.42 -1.03
C VAL A 243 -9.84 -16.51 -1.66
N GLU A 244 -8.56 -16.80 -1.43
CA GLU A 244 -7.44 -16.07 -2.03
C GLU A 244 -7.48 -16.07 -3.57
N LEU A 245 -7.74 -17.23 -4.17
CA LEU A 245 -7.83 -17.34 -5.63
C LEU A 245 -9.11 -16.71 -6.19
N GLN A 246 -10.23 -16.76 -5.46
CA GLN A 246 -11.46 -16.09 -5.86
C GLN A 246 -11.26 -14.56 -5.90
N GLU A 247 -10.69 -13.98 -4.86
CA GLU A 247 -10.35 -12.55 -4.84
C GLU A 247 -9.39 -12.19 -5.98
N THR A 248 -8.37 -13.02 -6.22
CA THR A 248 -7.42 -12.81 -7.32
C THR A 248 -8.12 -12.87 -8.69
N SER A 249 -9.06 -13.79 -8.87
CA SER A 249 -9.84 -13.91 -10.10
C SER A 249 -10.74 -12.68 -10.33
N GLU A 250 -11.32 -12.12 -9.27
CA GLU A 250 -12.12 -10.88 -9.35
C GLU A 250 -11.25 -9.69 -9.76
N ILE A 251 -10.04 -9.59 -9.20
CA ILE A 251 -9.07 -8.55 -9.58
C ILE A 251 -8.69 -8.69 -11.05
N ILE A 252 -8.35 -9.90 -11.52
CA ILE A 252 -7.99 -10.15 -12.93
C ILE A 252 -9.14 -9.75 -13.87
N ALA A 253 -10.39 -10.01 -13.49
CA ALA A 253 -11.55 -9.72 -14.33
C ALA A 253 -11.87 -8.22 -14.46
N GLN A 254 -11.45 -7.40 -13.50
CA GLN A 254 -11.81 -5.97 -13.42
C GLN A 254 -10.64 -5.02 -13.67
N ALA A 255 -9.40 -5.47 -13.45
CA ALA A 255 -8.22 -4.62 -13.56
C ALA A 255 -8.02 -4.15 -15.01
N THR A 256 -7.64 -2.88 -15.14
CA THR A 256 -7.36 -2.24 -16.42
C THR A 256 -5.91 -1.72 -16.46
N PRO A 257 -5.44 -1.21 -17.61
CA PRO A 257 -4.11 -0.62 -17.67
C PRO A 257 -3.88 0.62 -16.81
N GLN A 258 -4.96 1.24 -16.32
CA GLN A 258 -4.93 2.38 -15.42
C GLN A 258 -5.10 2.01 -13.94
N SER A 259 -5.25 0.72 -13.63
CA SER A 259 -5.44 0.28 -12.25
C SER A 259 -4.10 0.08 -11.52
N LEU A 260 -4.11 0.31 -10.21
CA LEU A 260 -3.05 -0.13 -9.30
C LEU A 260 -3.47 -1.46 -8.66
N VAL A 261 -2.70 -2.51 -8.92
CA VAL A 261 -2.91 -3.86 -8.39
C VAL A 261 -1.84 -4.17 -7.36
N ILE A 262 -2.26 -4.61 -6.18
CA ILE A 262 -1.36 -4.98 -5.09
C ILE A 262 -1.64 -6.43 -4.70
N LEU A 263 -0.64 -7.28 -4.82
CA LEU A 263 -0.72 -8.70 -4.47
C LEU A 263 0.32 -8.98 -3.40
N ASP A 264 -0.14 -9.26 -2.18
CA ASP A 264 0.70 -9.60 -1.03
C ASP A 264 0.65 -11.11 -0.79
N GLU A 265 1.78 -11.78 -1.02
CA GLU A 265 2.00 -13.17 -0.61
C GLU A 265 1.12 -14.22 -1.31
N LEU A 266 0.72 -13.98 -2.57
CA LEU A 266 -0.09 -14.91 -3.36
C LEU A 266 0.56 -16.30 -3.50
N GLY A 267 -0.21 -17.36 -3.29
CA GLY A 267 0.17 -18.76 -3.47
C GLY A 267 0.59 -19.48 -2.18
N ARG A 268 0.57 -18.82 -1.02
CA ARG A 268 1.11 -19.42 0.23
C ARG A 268 0.25 -20.45 0.91
N GLY A 269 -1.06 -20.45 0.66
CA GLY A 269 -1.99 -21.40 1.26
C GLY A 269 -1.92 -22.83 0.71
N THR A 270 -0.95 -23.15 -0.17
CA THR A 270 -0.87 -24.43 -0.89
C THR A 270 0.56 -24.97 -0.95
N SER A 271 0.76 -26.09 -1.68
CA SER A 271 2.07 -26.67 -1.93
C SER A 271 3.02 -25.63 -2.53
N THR A 272 4.31 -25.67 -2.16
CA THR A 272 5.28 -24.66 -2.61
C THR A 272 5.42 -24.61 -4.13
N HIS A 273 5.30 -25.75 -4.81
CA HIS A 273 5.36 -25.83 -6.26
C HIS A 273 4.14 -25.19 -6.92
N ASP A 274 2.93 -25.56 -6.48
CA ASP A 274 1.70 -25.03 -7.07
C ASP A 274 1.54 -23.54 -6.75
N GLY A 275 1.89 -23.14 -5.52
CA GLY A 275 1.89 -21.73 -5.10
C GLY A 275 2.83 -20.88 -5.96
N THR A 276 4.06 -21.36 -6.19
CA THR A 276 5.02 -20.67 -7.07
C THR A 276 4.50 -20.59 -8.52
N ALA A 277 3.94 -21.69 -9.05
CA ALA A 277 3.45 -21.75 -10.41
C ALA A 277 2.27 -20.79 -10.64
N ILE A 278 1.32 -20.76 -9.71
CA ILE A 278 0.16 -19.86 -9.77
C ILE A 278 0.58 -18.40 -9.60
N ALA A 279 1.50 -18.10 -8.67
CA ALA A 279 2.01 -16.76 -8.48
C ALA A 279 2.73 -16.26 -9.75
N TYR A 280 3.58 -17.11 -10.34
CA TYR A 280 4.28 -16.80 -11.59
C TYR A 280 3.30 -16.56 -12.74
N ALA A 281 2.34 -17.47 -12.96
CA ALA A 281 1.36 -17.35 -14.04
C ALA A 281 0.47 -16.12 -13.90
N THR A 282 0.03 -15.82 -12.67
CA THR A 282 -0.76 -14.64 -12.35
C THR A 282 0.03 -13.36 -12.64
N LEU A 283 1.26 -13.27 -12.14
CA LEU A 283 2.12 -12.10 -12.35
C LEU A 283 2.42 -11.91 -13.84
N HIS A 284 2.77 -12.99 -14.55
CA HIS A 284 2.97 -12.96 -15.99
C HIS A 284 1.73 -12.45 -16.73
N HIS A 285 0.52 -12.86 -16.34
CA HIS A 285 -0.73 -12.39 -16.92
C HIS A 285 -0.96 -10.89 -16.70
N PHE A 286 -0.70 -10.37 -15.49
CA PHE A 286 -0.78 -8.93 -15.22
C PHE A 286 0.18 -8.09 -16.07
N ILE A 287 1.38 -8.60 -16.32
CA ILE A 287 2.37 -7.91 -17.14
C ILE A 287 2.01 -7.96 -18.63
N SER A 288 1.63 -9.14 -19.14
CA SER A 288 1.47 -9.37 -20.59
C SER A 288 0.08 -9.03 -21.15
N HIS A 289 -0.99 -9.24 -20.38
CA HIS A 289 -2.37 -9.11 -20.87
C HIS A 289 -3.05 -7.88 -20.27
N VAL A 290 -3.05 -7.76 -18.94
CA VAL A 290 -3.74 -6.66 -18.26
C VAL A 290 -2.98 -5.34 -18.44
N SER A 291 -1.65 -5.41 -18.38
CA SER A 291 -0.78 -4.23 -18.38
C SER A 291 -1.21 -3.22 -17.31
N SER A 292 -1.40 -3.63 -16.06
CA SER A 292 -1.70 -2.73 -14.92
C SER A 292 -0.43 -2.28 -14.18
N LEU A 293 -0.53 -1.26 -13.32
CA LEU A 293 0.54 -0.97 -12.37
C LEU A 293 0.48 -2.00 -11.25
N THR A 294 1.53 -2.80 -11.06
CA THR A 294 1.48 -3.95 -10.15
C THR A 294 2.58 -3.91 -9.08
N LEU A 295 2.19 -3.97 -7.81
CA LEU A 295 3.07 -4.22 -6.68
C LEU A 295 2.91 -5.68 -6.25
N PHE A 296 3.93 -6.50 -6.48
CA PHE A 296 3.87 -7.94 -6.19
C PHE A 296 4.84 -8.28 -5.06
N VAL A 297 4.33 -8.55 -3.86
CA VAL A 297 5.14 -8.96 -2.71
C VAL A 297 5.19 -10.49 -2.65
N THR A 298 6.40 -11.05 -2.64
CA THR A 298 6.57 -12.51 -2.68
C THR A 298 7.75 -13.01 -1.85
N HIS A 299 7.65 -14.28 -1.44
CA HIS A 299 8.76 -15.06 -0.90
C HIS A 299 9.35 -16.05 -1.91
N TYR A 300 8.81 -16.12 -3.12
CA TYR A 300 9.29 -17.02 -4.16
C TYR A 300 10.41 -16.36 -4.96
N PRO A 301 11.69 -16.78 -4.79
CA PRO A 301 12.80 -16.14 -5.48
C PRO A 301 12.78 -16.39 -7.00
N SER A 302 12.13 -17.46 -7.45
CA SER A 302 11.95 -17.79 -8.87
C SER A 302 11.19 -16.71 -9.64
N LEU A 303 10.33 -15.92 -8.99
CA LEU A 303 9.62 -14.83 -9.65
C LEU A 303 10.56 -13.69 -10.05
N ALA A 304 11.72 -13.54 -9.39
CA ALA A 304 12.70 -12.52 -9.74
C ALA A 304 13.26 -12.69 -11.16
N GLU A 305 13.17 -13.90 -11.73
CA GLU A 305 13.60 -14.20 -13.10
C GLU A 305 12.76 -13.45 -14.15
N LEU A 306 11.54 -13.00 -13.81
CA LEU A 306 10.66 -12.24 -14.71
C LEU A 306 11.22 -10.87 -15.11
N ASP A 307 12.13 -10.30 -14.32
CA ASP A 307 12.88 -9.08 -14.65
C ASP A 307 13.72 -9.27 -15.93
N SER A 308 14.33 -10.46 -16.08
CA SER A 308 15.09 -10.81 -17.28
C SER A 308 14.20 -11.07 -18.51
N VAL A 309 12.96 -11.54 -18.29
CA VAL A 309 12.00 -11.85 -19.36
C VAL A 309 11.32 -10.58 -19.87
N PHE A 310 10.96 -9.66 -18.98
CA PHE A 310 10.24 -8.42 -19.28
C PHE A 310 11.09 -7.19 -18.99
N THR A 311 12.17 -7.05 -19.76
CA THR A 311 13.11 -5.93 -19.63
C THR A 311 12.40 -4.58 -19.71
N ASN A 312 12.79 -3.64 -18.84
CA ASN A 312 12.22 -2.29 -18.70
C ASN A 312 10.77 -2.23 -18.19
N GLN A 313 10.09 -3.36 -17.96
CA GLN A 313 8.71 -3.37 -17.44
C GLN A 313 8.63 -3.87 -16.00
N VAL A 314 9.50 -4.79 -15.62
CA VAL A 314 9.58 -5.35 -14.28
C VAL A 314 10.83 -4.82 -13.60
N THR A 315 10.75 -4.55 -12.29
CA THR A 315 11.94 -4.33 -11.46
C THR A 315 11.88 -5.19 -10.22
N ASN A 316 13.01 -5.81 -9.89
CA ASN A 316 13.21 -6.44 -8.60
C ASN A 316 13.60 -5.39 -7.55
N ASN A 317 12.96 -5.47 -6.39
CA ASN A 317 13.21 -4.63 -5.24
C ASN A 317 13.22 -5.48 -3.97
N HIS A 318 13.95 -5.05 -2.96
CA HIS A 318 13.90 -5.68 -1.64
C HIS A 318 13.99 -4.67 -0.51
N MET A 319 13.46 -5.05 0.67
CA MET A 319 13.66 -4.27 1.88
C MET A 319 15.06 -4.53 2.43
N ALA A 320 15.85 -3.47 2.57
CA ALA A 320 17.22 -3.53 3.03
C ALA A 320 17.31 -3.99 4.50
N PHE A 321 18.34 -4.77 4.76
CA PHE A 321 18.70 -5.26 6.08
C PHE A 321 20.23 -5.36 6.15
N MET A 322 20.76 -5.38 7.36
CA MET A 322 22.18 -5.61 7.61
C MET A 322 22.35 -6.83 8.49
N THR A 323 23.38 -7.62 8.21
CA THR A 323 23.80 -8.71 9.10
C THR A 323 24.98 -8.27 9.96
N SER A 324 25.09 -8.82 11.17
CA SER A 324 26.20 -8.49 12.07
C SER A 324 27.59 -8.86 11.55
N GLU A 325 27.67 -9.74 10.54
CA GLU A 325 28.92 -10.08 9.84
C GLU A 325 29.39 -8.91 8.94
N GLU A 326 28.47 -8.28 8.19
CA GLU A 326 28.79 -7.15 7.28
C GLU A 326 29.20 -5.86 8.02
N VAL A 327 28.78 -5.69 9.27
CA VAL A 327 29.14 -4.52 10.09
C VAL A 327 30.63 -4.53 10.45
N GLN A 328 31.24 -5.72 10.57
CA GLN A 328 32.67 -5.86 10.87
C GLN A 328 33.54 -5.60 9.62
N ASP A 329 33.05 -5.97 8.43
CA ASP A 329 33.76 -5.76 7.17
C ASP A 329 33.83 -4.28 6.76
N GLN A 330 32.81 -3.48 7.07
CA GLN A 330 32.82 -2.04 6.75
C GLN A 330 33.83 -1.23 7.57
N GLN A 331 34.21 -1.69 8.77
CA GLN A 331 35.31 -1.09 9.54
C GLN A 331 36.68 -1.63 9.11
N SER A 332 36.72 -2.86 8.59
CA SER A 332 37.94 -3.53 8.11
C SER A 332 38.36 -3.12 6.69
N ALA A 333 37.42 -2.59 5.88
CA ALA A 333 37.67 -2.13 4.51
C ALA A 333 38.57 -0.88 4.38
N LYS A 334 39.03 -0.28 5.51
CA LYS A 334 40.11 0.72 5.50
C LYS A 334 41.52 0.15 5.71
N GLN A 335 41.66 -1.16 5.95
CA GLN A 335 42.95 -1.82 6.21
C GLN A 335 43.05 -3.22 5.59
N CYS A 336 42.69 -3.41 4.32
CA CYS A 336 43.01 -4.67 3.63
C CYS A 336 43.30 -4.39 2.15
N ALA A 337 44.49 -3.85 1.89
CA ALA A 337 45.13 -3.87 0.58
C ALA A 337 46.40 -4.70 0.73
N GLU A 338 46.28 -6.02 0.82
CA GLU A 338 47.34 -6.97 0.46
C GLU A 338 46.74 -8.38 0.44
N GLY A 339 47.04 -9.11 -0.63
CA GLY A 339 46.39 -10.37 -0.98
C GLY A 339 46.56 -11.45 0.07
N GLY A 340 45.44 -12.02 0.49
CA GLY A 340 45.36 -13.25 1.25
C GLY A 340 44.19 -14.07 0.71
N GLU A 341 44.44 -15.36 0.51
CA GLU A 341 43.44 -16.34 0.07
C GLU A 341 42.26 -16.35 1.04
N VAL A 342 41.04 -16.30 0.50
CA VAL A 342 39.80 -16.30 1.29
C VAL A 342 39.60 -17.70 1.88
N GLU A 343 40.00 -17.90 3.13
CA GLU A 343 39.66 -19.10 3.89
C GLU A 343 38.15 -19.15 4.13
N GLU A 344 37.49 -20.24 3.69
CA GLU A 344 36.10 -20.55 3.98
C GLU A 344 35.93 -20.76 5.49
N HIS A 345 35.55 -19.71 6.21
CA HIS A 345 35.32 -19.80 7.65
C HIS A 345 34.14 -20.75 7.96
N GLN A 346 34.49 -21.82 8.68
CA GLN A 346 33.61 -22.87 9.15
C GLN A 346 32.64 -22.37 10.24
N LEU A 347 31.40 -22.88 10.16
CA LEU A 347 30.45 -23.04 11.26
C LEU A 347 29.95 -21.76 11.96
N SER A 348 29.24 -20.86 11.26
CA SER A 348 28.57 -19.72 11.91
C SER A 348 27.05 -19.88 12.03
N VAL A 349 26.57 -19.78 13.26
CA VAL A 349 25.15 -19.57 13.61
C VAL A 349 24.64 -18.33 12.85
N PRO A 350 23.43 -18.35 12.24
CA PRO A 350 22.94 -17.28 11.38
C PRO A 350 23.04 -15.90 12.05
N ALA A 351 23.82 -14.98 11.47
CA ALA A 351 24.11 -13.65 12.02
C ALA A 351 22.86 -12.87 12.48
N SER A 352 23.03 -11.99 13.47
CA SER A 352 21.96 -11.09 13.89
C SER A 352 21.59 -10.15 12.74
N VAL A 353 20.29 -9.89 12.54
CA VAL A 353 19.78 -9.03 11.45
C VAL A 353 19.17 -7.76 12.01
N THR A 354 19.53 -6.63 11.40
CA THR A 354 18.91 -5.33 11.61
C THR A 354 18.12 -4.94 10.37
N PHE A 355 16.82 -4.66 10.52
CA PHE A 355 15.96 -4.20 9.42
C PHE A 355 16.11 -2.70 9.24
N LEU A 356 16.41 -2.25 8.03
CA LEU A 356 16.59 -0.82 7.72
C LEU A 356 15.30 -0.14 7.26
N TYR A 357 14.27 -0.93 6.91
CA TYR A 357 12.97 -0.45 6.40
C TYR A 357 13.05 0.43 5.13
N HIS A 358 14.19 0.42 4.46
CA HIS A 358 14.43 1.14 3.21
C HIS A 358 14.33 0.18 2.02
N LEU A 359 13.56 0.54 0.99
CA LEU A 359 13.46 -0.22 -0.25
C LEU A 359 14.68 0.05 -1.13
N VAL A 360 15.29 -1.01 -1.64
CA VAL A 360 16.45 -0.94 -2.53
C VAL A 360 16.21 -1.77 -3.79
N ASN A 361 16.79 -1.34 -4.90
CA ASN A 361 16.70 -2.04 -6.18
C ASN A 361 17.53 -3.34 -6.14
N GLY A 362 17.07 -4.34 -6.88
CA GLY A 362 17.67 -5.66 -6.98
C GLY A 362 16.90 -6.73 -6.20
N ALA A 363 17.08 -7.98 -6.62
CA ALA A 363 16.59 -9.13 -5.86
C ALA A 363 17.50 -9.34 -4.64
N ALA A 364 16.92 -9.74 -3.51
CA ALA A 364 17.71 -10.06 -2.34
C ALA A 364 18.55 -11.32 -2.55
N ALA A 365 19.81 -11.27 -2.12
CA ALA A 365 20.79 -12.32 -2.40
C ALA A 365 20.56 -13.64 -1.64
N ARG A 366 19.92 -13.60 -0.46
CA ARG A 366 19.75 -14.77 0.42
C ARG A 366 18.42 -14.76 1.16
N SER A 367 17.99 -15.95 1.59
CA SER A 367 16.80 -16.09 2.44
C SER A 367 17.13 -15.77 3.90
N TYR A 368 16.23 -15.05 4.57
CA TYR A 368 16.45 -14.50 5.93
C TYR A 368 15.64 -15.23 7.00
N GLY A 369 14.96 -16.32 6.65
CA GLY A 369 14.06 -17.04 7.56
C GLY A 369 14.77 -17.53 8.83
N LEU A 370 16.01 -18.00 8.69
CA LEU A 370 16.83 -18.47 9.82
C LEU A 370 17.26 -17.32 10.75
N ASN A 371 17.51 -16.14 10.21
CA ASN A 371 17.86 -14.95 10.99
C ASN A 371 16.65 -14.47 11.81
N VAL A 372 15.45 -14.50 11.21
CA VAL A 372 14.20 -14.20 11.92
C VAL A 372 13.93 -15.25 13.01
N ALA A 373 14.17 -16.53 12.74
CA ALA A 373 14.04 -17.59 13.74
C ALA A 373 14.99 -17.37 14.93
N ARG A 374 16.22 -16.87 14.70
CA ARG A 374 17.14 -16.47 15.77
C ARG A 374 16.59 -15.32 16.60
N LEU A 375 16.05 -14.27 15.96
CA LEU A 375 15.40 -13.16 16.66
C LEU A 375 14.20 -13.61 17.50
N ALA A 376 13.49 -14.66 17.07
CA ALA A 376 12.39 -15.27 17.82
C ALA A 376 12.85 -16.15 19.01
N GLY A 377 14.16 -16.28 19.24
CA GLY A 377 14.71 -17.05 20.36
C GLY A 377 14.76 -18.56 20.13
N ILE A 378 14.72 -19.03 18.88
CA ILE A 378 14.90 -20.46 18.57
C ILE A 378 16.33 -20.90 18.98
N PRO A 379 16.49 -22.01 19.73
CA PRO A 379 17.80 -22.49 20.18
C PRO A 379 18.81 -22.69 19.03
N SER A 380 20.09 -22.37 19.29
CA SER A 380 21.17 -22.47 18.32
C SER A 380 21.32 -23.87 17.71
N GLU A 381 21.13 -24.92 18.51
CA GLU A 381 21.19 -26.31 18.05
C GLU A 381 20.16 -26.62 16.94
N ILE A 382 18.98 -25.98 16.99
CA ILE A 382 17.95 -26.13 15.95
C ILE A 382 18.34 -25.30 14.72
N LEU A 383 18.81 -24.07 14.93
CA LEU A 383 19.24 -23.18 13.85
C LEU A 383 20.42 -23.76 13.06
N GLU A 384 21.37 -24.41 13.72
CA GLU A 384 22.51 -25.07 13.08
C GLU A 384 22.05 -26.22 12.17
N LYS A 385 21.14 -27.07 12.66
CA LYS A 385 20.54 -28.14 11.85
C LYS A 385 19.74 -27.59 10.68
N ALA A 386 18.95 -26.54 10.92
CA ALA A 386 18.16 -25.89 9.87
C ALA A 386 19.06 -25.21 8.82
N ALA A 387 20.16 -24.57 9.22
CA ALA A 387 21.14 -23.97 8.33
C ALA A 387 21.89 -25.03 7.50
N ALA A 388 22.25 -26.16 8.10
CA ALA A 388 22.83 -27.30 7.37
C ALA A 388 21.84 -27.81 6.30
N LYS A 389 20.56 -28.00 6.67
CA LYS A 389 19.55 -28.48 5.74
C LYS A 389 19.23 -27.48 4.63
N SER A 390 19.17 -26.18 4.95
CA SER A 390 18.97 -25.12 3.95
C SER A 390 20.07 -25.12 2.89
N ARG A 391 21.34 -25.23 3.32
CA ARG A 391 22.49 -25.32 2.39
C ARG A 391 22.45 -26.56 1.51
N GLU A 392 22.03 -27.71 2.06
CA GLU A 392 21.83 -28.93 1.28
C GLU A 392 20.76 -28.74 0.19
N LEU A 393 19.62 -28.13 0.54
CA LEU A 393 18.53 -27.85 -0.40
C LEU A 393 18.93 -26.84 -1.48
N GLU A 394 19.65 -25.78 -1.11
CA GLU A 394 20.19 -24.79 -2.05
C GLU A 394 21.17 -25.44 -3.04
N LYS A 395 22.08 -26.30 -2.56
CA LYS A 395 23.00 -27.05 -3.43
C LYS A 395 22.24 -27.99 -4.39
N LEU A 396 21.22 -28.69 -3.91
CA LEU A 396 20.39 -29.56 -4.75
C LEU A 396 19.65 -28.76 -5.85
N ILE A 397 19.12 -27.59 -5.51
CA ILE A 397 18.44 -26.71 -6.48
C ILE A 397 19.44 -26.13 -7.48
N ALA A 398 20.60 -25.65 -7.01
CA ALA A 398 21.65 -25.09 -7.86
C ALA A 398 22.20 -26.13 -8.86
N THR A 399 22.44 -27.36 -8.40
CA THR A 399 22.89 -28.47 -9.25
C THR A 399 21.85 -28.82 -10.32
N ARG A 400 20.56 -28.85 -9.96
CA ARG A 400 19.47 -29.06 -10.93
C ARG A 400 19.40 -27.94 -11.97
N ARG A 401 19.63 -26.68 -11.56
CA ARG A 401 19.65 -25.52 -12.47
C ARG A 401 20.83 -25.56 -13.43
N SER A 402 22.06 -25.77 -12.95
CA SER A 402 23.26 -25.83 -13.80
C SER A 402 23.20 -26.98 -14.81
N THR A 403 22.62 -28.10 -14.41
CA THR A 403 22.41 -29.23 -15.33
C THR A 403 21.38 -28.87 -16.40
N LYS A 404 20.29 -28.18 -16.05
CA LYS A 404 19.27 -27.75 -17.03
C LYS A 404 19.83 -26.75 -18.05
N THR A 405 20.60 -25.75 -17.62
CA THR A 405 21.25 -24.79 -18.52
C THR A 405 22.30 -25.47 -19.40
N GLY A 406 23.15 -26.33 -18.82
CA GLY A 406 24.12 -27.10 -19.60
C GLY A 406 23.46 -27.99 -20.67
N PHE A 407 22.34 -28.64 -20.33
CA PHE A 407 21.55 -29.40 -21.31
C PHE A 407 20.92 -28.49 -22.38
N GLN A 408 20.37 -27.33 -22.03
CA GLN A 408 19.79 -26.39 -23.01
C GLN A 408 20.85 -25.81 -23.96
N GLU A 409 22.07 -25.53 -23.49
CA GLU A 409 23.19 -25.10 -24.33
C GLU A 409 23.64 -26.21 -25.30
N ILE A 410 23.73 -27.45 -24.81
CA ILE A 410 24.07 -28.62 -25.64
C ILE A 410 23.04 -28.84 -26.76
N PHE A 411 21.75 -28.70 -26.45
CA PHE A 411 20.66 -28.90 -27.42
C PHE A 411 20.45 -27.73 -28.38
N SER A 412 20.85 -26.51 -28.03
CA SER A 412 20.70 -25.33 -28.89
C SER A 412 21.85 -25.15 -29.88
N ASN A 413 23.04 -25.72 -29.62
CA ASN A 413 24.26 -25.44 -30.40
C ASN A 413 24.84 -26.59 -31.24
N SER A 414 24.19 -27.76 -31.40
CA SER A 414 24.84 -28.88 -32.12
C SER A 414 23.91 -29.74 -32.98
N ALA A 415 24.35 -30.05 -34.21
CA ALA A 415 23.97 -31.31 -34.87
C ALA A 415 24.47 -32.46 -33.99
N VAL A 416 23.61 -33.44 -33.71
CA VAL A 416 23.87 -34.52 -32.74
C VAL A 416 25.11 -35.32 -33.16
N THR A 417 26.24 -35.08 -32.50
CA THR A 417 27.50 -35.84 -32.64
C THR A 417 27.68 -36.80 -31.45
N ASP A 418 28.43 -37.89 -31.65
CA ASP A 418 28.69 -38.90 -30.61
C ASP A 418 29.30 -38.33 -29.31
N GLU A 419 30.04 -37.23 -29.40
CA GLU A 419 30.62 -36.54 -28.23
C GLU A 419 29.54 -35.91 -27.33
N VAL A 420 28.47 -35.40 -27.94
CA VAL A 420 27.31 -34.84 -27.22
C VAL A 420 26.56 -35.95 -26.50
N ILE A 421 26.39 -37.12 -27.14
CA ILE A 421 25.77 -38.31 -26.53
C ILE A 421 26.59 -38.80 -25.33
N LYS A 422 27.92 -38.74 -25.41
CA LYS A 422 28.83 -39.12 -24.31
C LYS A 422 28.74 -38.16 -23.13
N GLN A 423 28.67 -36.85 -23.38
CA GLN A 423 28.46 -35.83 -22.35
C GLN A 423 27.06 -35.95 -21.69
N LEU A 424 26.03 -36.26 -22.48
CA LEU A 424 24.68 -36.54 -21.98
C LEU A 424 24.66 -37.77 -21.05
N ARG A 425 25.34 -38.86 -21.42
CA ARG A 425 25.48 -40.07 -20.56
C ARG A 425 26.18 -39.78 -19.23
N MET A 426 27.29 -39.06 -19.26
CA MET A 426 28.02 -38.68 -18.04
C MET A 426 27.20 -37.77 -17.12
N SER A 427 26.36 -36.90 -17.70
CA SER A 427 25.49 -36.01 -16.94
C SER A 427 24.25 -36.73 -16.38
N LEU A 428 23.71 -37.72 -17.10
CA LEU A 428 22.63 -38.59 -16.64
C LEU A 428 23.07 -39.51 -15.48
N GLU A 429 24.28 -40.05 -15.52
CA GLU A 429 24.83 -40.85 -14.42
C GLU A 429 24.98 -40.06 -13.11
N LYS A 430 25.23 -38.75 -13.18
CA LYS A 430 25.26 -37.88 -12.00
C LYS A 430 23.88 -37.65 -11.38
N ILE A 431 22.80 -37.75 -12.15
CA ILE A 431 21.42 -37.52 -11.67
C ILE A 431 20.80 -38.81 -11.13
N ALA A 432 21.07 -39.95 -11.78
CA ALA A 432 20.48 -41.23 -11.44
C ALA A 432 21.53 -42.35 -11.54
N PRO A 433 22.37 -42.54 -10.51
CA PRO A 433 23.45 -43.54 -10.54
C PRO A 433 22.95 -45.00 -10.65
N GLN A 434 21.63 -45.24 -10.58
CA GLN A 434 21.02 -46.58 -10.62
C GLN A 434 20.28 -46.91 -11.92
N VAL A 435 20.23 -46.02 -12.92
CA VAL A 435 19.45 -46.26 -14.15
C VAL A 435 20.21 -47.07 -15.22
N ASN A 436 21.52 -47.29 -15.07
CA ASN A 436 22.36 -48.06 -16.01
C ASN A 436 22.61 -49.52 -15.59
N ARG A 437 21.70 -50.16 -14.83
CA ARG A 437 21.72 -51.61 -14.66
C ARG A 437 20.54 -52.24 -15.40
N GLU A 438 20.71 -52.39 -16.71
CA GLU A 438 20.26 -53.54 -17.51
C GLU A 438 20.84 -53.46 -18.94
#